data_AF-A0A2A3IW38-F1
#
_entry.id   AF-A0A2A3IW38-F1
#
_cell.length_a   1.000
_cell.length_b   1.000
_cell.length_c   1.000
_cell.angle_alpha   90.00
_cell.angle_beta   90.00
_cell.angle_gamma   90.00
#
_symmetry.space_group_name_H-M   'P 1'
#
loop_
_entity.id
_entity.type
_entity.pdbx_description
1 polymer ?
#
loop_
_entity_poly.entity_id
_entity_poly.type
_entity_poly.pdbx_seq_one_letter_code
_entity_poly.pdbx_strand_id
1 'polypeptide(L)'
;MRFHLIDRIETCAPREHITARKVTSAGETYWQDTGDGPALPFGLALEALCQSATWLIMLSTDHRLRAALLAVGEATAHRPVRPGEVLRMHATVESMTEEAALLDGTVTVDGENVLEASGILCALIDAERLDDPAATRRMAHQLQGGGPVA
;
A
#
# COMPACT_ATOMS: atom_id res chain seq x y z
N MET A 1 14.81 10.09 -2.07
CA MET A 1 13.92 9.11 -1.40
C MET A 1 13.29 8.26 -2.48
N ARG A 2 13.39 6.93 -2.40
CA ARG A 2 12.63 6.04 -3.28
C ARG A 2 11.25 5.90 -2.65
N PHE A 3 10.18 6.26 -3.36
CA PHE A 3 8.82 6.34 -2.79
C PHE A 3 8.13 4.97 -2.85
N HIS A 4 8.63 4.02 -2.05
CA HIS A 4 7.99 2.72 -1.82
C HIS A 4 7.74 2.59 -0.32
N LEU A 5 6.47 2.46 0.05
CA LEU A 5 6.04 2.40 1.45
C LEU A 5 5.59 0.99 1.83
N ILE A 6 6.11 -0.03 1.15
CA ILE A 6 5.83 -1.44 1.41
C ILE A 6 7.14 -2.19 1.36
N ASP A 7 7.38 -3.02 2.37
CA ASP A 7 8.59 -3.83 2.48
C ASP A 7 8.32 -5.31 2.15
N ARG A 8 7.08 -5.76 2.36
CA ARG A 8 6.70 -7.16 2.12
C ARG A 8 5.22 -7.33 1.83
N ILE A 9 4.90 -8.17 0.86
CA ILE A 9 3.58 -8.78 0.69
C ILE A 9 3.57 -10.11 1.46
N GLU A 10 2.63 -10.25 2.37
CA GLU A 10 2.54 -11.40 3.27
C GLU A 10 1.53 -12.43 2.77
N THR A 11 0.37 -11.97 2.30
CA THR A 11 -0.66 -12.79 1.66
C THR A 11 -1.27 -12.01 0.51
N CYS A 12 -1.64 -12.69 -0.57
CA CYS A 12 -2.36 -12.08 -1.68
C CYS A 12 -3.29 -13.13 -2.28
N ALA A 13 -4.58 -12.82 -2.34
CA ALA A 13 -5.58 -13.53 -3.12
C ALA A 13 -5.95 -12.62 -4.31
N PRO A 14 -5.49 -12.93 -5.54
CA PRO A 14 -5.77 -12.11 -6.72
C PRO A 14 -7.27 -11.79 -6.86
N ARG A 15 -7.58 -10.53 -7.17
CA ARG A 15 -8.93 -9.95 -7.30
C ARG A 15 -9.78 -9.93 -6.03
N GLU A 16 -9.23 -10.33 -4.89
CA GLU A 16 -9.95 -10.38 -3.62
C GLU A 16 -9.30 -9.48 -2.57
N HIS A 17 -8.09 -9.81 -2.11
CA HIS A 17 -7.46 -9.08 -1.02
C HIS A 17 -5.94 -9.26 -0.96
N ILE A 18 -5.29 -8.33 -0.26
CA ILE A 18 -3.85 -8.37 0.01
C ILE A 18 -3.58 -7.99 1.46
N THR A 19 -2.56 -8.61 2.04
CA THR A 19 -1.94 -8.11 3.26
C THR A 19 -0.47 -7.86 3.01
N ALA A 20 -0.03 -6.65 3.33
CA ALA A 20 1.35 -6.21 3.19
C ALA A 20 1.80 -5.51 4.47
N ARG A 21 3.11 -5.33 4.64
CA ARG A 21 3.66 -4.61 5.78
C ARG A 21 4.68 -3.55 5.37
N LYS A 22 4.74 -2.52 6.21
CA LYS A 22 5.80 -1.51 6.23
C LYS A 22 6.44 -1.48 7.62
N VAL A 23 7.74 -1.71 7.66
CA VAL A 23 8.58 -1.46 8.83
C VAL A 23 8.96 0.02 8.83
N THR A 24 8.84 0.67 9.98
CA THR A 24 9.28 2.05 10.15
C THR A 24 10.51 2.11 11.05
N SER A 25 11.29 3.17 10.91
CA SER A 25 12.44 3.42 11.80
C SER A 25 12.49 4.89 12.21
N ALA A 26 13.08 5.16 13.37
CA ALA A 26 13.34 6.53 13.82
C ALA A 26 14.27 7.33 12.87
N GLY A 27 15.00 6.64 11.98
CA GLY A 27 15.87 7.29 11.00
C GLY A 27 15.15 7.83 9.76
N GLU A 28 13.85 7.57 9.58
CA GLU A 28 13.06 8.11 8.47
C GLU A 28 12.89 9.63 8.63
N THR A 29 12.99 10.42 7.56
CA THR A 29 13.04 11.89 7.66
C THR A 29 11.68 12.57 7.62
N TYR A 30 10.60 11.81 7.47
CA TYR A 30 9.25 12.33 7.24
C TYR A 30 8.39 12.42 8.51
N TRP A 31 8.94 12.09 9.68
CA TRP A 31 8.20 12.17 10.95
C TRP A 31 7.74 13.60 11.22
N GLN A 32 6.48 13.75 11.63
CA GLN A 32 5.90 15.03 12.06
C GLN A 32 5.86 15.09 13.57
N ASP A 33 6.26 16.22 14.15
CA ASP A 33 6.06 16.46 15.58
C ASP A 33 4.61 16.86 15.83
N THR A 34 3.90 16.07 16.66
CA THR A 34 2.50 16.31 17.01
C THR A 34 2.33 16.94 18.39
N GLY A 35 3.42 17.41 19.03
CA GLY A 35 3.42 17.88 20.42
C GLY A 35 3.53 16.75 21.45
N ASP A 36 2.98 15.58 21.13
CA ASP A 36 3.13 14.32 21.89
C ASP A 36 4.22 13.41 21.32
N GLY A 37 5.18 13.99 20.59
CA GLY A 37 6.30 13.28 19.95
C GLY A 37 6.10 13.00 18.46
N PRO A 38 7.09 12.37 17.80
CA PRO A 38 7.07 12.11 16.36
C PRO A 38 5.94 11.15 15.98
N ALA A 39 5.25 11.46 14.89
CA ALA A 39 4.19 10.62 14.32
C ALA A 39 4.32 10.50 12.80
N LEU A 40 3.85 9.37 12.27
CA LEU A 40 3.76 9.16 10.83
C LEU A 40 2.72 10.14 10.26
N PRO A 41 3.03 10.90 9.20
CA PRO A 41 2.03 11.69 8.50
C PRO A 41 0.87 10.80 8.04
N PHE A 42 -0.36 11.25 8.29
CA PHE A 42 -1.57 10.54 7.87
C PHE A 42 -1.52 10.11 6.39
N GLY A 43 -1.10 11.03 5.51
CA GLY A 43 -0.98 10.75 4.09
C GLY A 43 -0.02 9.63 3.74
N LEU A 44 1.04 9.39 4.54
CA LEU A 44 1.97 8.28 4.30
C LEU A 44 1.41 6.93 4.77
N ALA A 45 0.60 6.91 5.83
CA ALA A 45 -0.12 5.70 6.23
C ALA A 45 -1.16 5.31 5.17
N LEU A 46 -1.95 6.29 4.69
CA LEU A 46 -2.92 6.09 3.62
C LEU A 46 -2.24 5.67 2.31
N GLU A 47 -1.12 6.31 1.95
CA GLU A 47 -0.36 5.95 0.76
C GLU A 47 0.18 4.51 0.83
N ALA A 48 0.68 4.06 2.00
CA ALA A 48 1.12 2.67 2.17
C ALA A 48 -0.02 1.67 1.92
N LEU A 49 -1.25 2.01 2.34
CA LEU A 49 -2.45 1.23 2.04
C LEU A 49 -2.78 1.26 0.54
N CYS A 50 -2.78 2.44 -0.09
CA CYS A 50 -3.03 2.59 -1.54
C CYS A 50 -1.98 1.87 -2.41
N GLN A 51 -0.72 1.87 -2.01
CA GLN A 51 0.32 1.07 -2.69
C GLN A 51 0.06 -0.42 -2.52
N SER A 52 -0.52 -0.85 -1.40
CA SER A 52 -0.83 -2.27 -1.16
C SER A 52 -1.96 -2.71 -2.08
N ALA A 53 -3.03 -1.92 -2.15
CA ALA A 53 -4.10 -2.06 -3.14
C ALA A 53 -3.56 -2.05 -4.58
N THR A 54 -2.59 -1.20 -4.89
CA THR A 54 -1.94 -1.16 -6.21
C THR A 54 -1.22 -2.47 -6.54
N TRP A 55 -0.51 -3.06 -5.58
CA TRP A 55 0.11 -4.37 -5.77
C TRP A 55 -0.93 -5.49 -5.95
N LEU A 56 -2.05 -5.45 -5.23
CA LEU A 56 -3.15 -6.38 -5.45
C LEU A 56 -3.61 -6.34 -6.91
N ILE A 57 -3.85 -5.14 -7.45
CA ILE A 57 -4.27 -4.95 -8.85
C ILE A 57 -3.20 -5.45 -9.83
N MET A 58 -1.93 -5.11 -9.61
CA MET A 58 -0.83 -5.53 -10.47
C MET A 58 -0.72 -7.05 -10.48
N LEU A 59 -0.73 -7.71 -9.32
CA LEU A 59 -0.68 -9.17 -9.22
C LEU A 59 -1.93 -9.83 -9.83
N SER A 60 -3.09 -9.18 -9.73
CA SER A 60 -4.35 -9.68 -10.30
C SER A 60 -4.43 -9.58 -11.82
N THR A 61 -3.55 -8.81 -12.44
CA THR A 61 -3.58 -8.49 -13.88
C THR A 61 -2.27 -8.89 -14.57
N ASP A 62 -1.47 -9.74 -13.92
CA ASP A 62 -0.12 -10.11 -14.35
C ASP A 62 0.74 -8.90 -14.75
N HIS A 63 0.71 -7.89 -13.88
CA HIS A 63 1.44 -6.62 -13.98
C HIS A 63 1.03 -5.76 -15.19
N ARG A 64 -0.06 -6.07 -15.88
CA ARG A 64 -0.56 -5.27 -17.01
C ARG A 64 -1.12 -3.93 -16.54
N LEU A 65 -1.89 -3.92 -15.46
CA LEU A 65 -2.60 -2.74 -14.99
C LEU A 65 -2.04 -2.26 -13.66
N ARG A 66 -2.03 -0.93 -13.48
CA ARG A 66 -1.65 -0.26 -12.24
C ARG A 66 -2.72 0.74 -11.84
N ALA A 67 -2.99 0.83 -10.55
CA ALA A 67 -3.89 1.83 -10.00
C ALA A 67 -3.27 3.23 -10.04
N ALA A 68 -4.05 4.18 -10.51
CA ALA A 68 -3.89 5.61 -10.24
C ALA A 68 -5.06 6.05 -9.36
N LEU A 69 -4.75 6.56 -8.17
CA LEU A 69 -5.76 7.01 -7.21
C LEU A 69 -6.58 8.18 -7.81
N LEU A 70 -7.90 8.05 -7.80
CA LEU A 70 -8.84 9.11 -8.22
C LEU A 70 -9.47 9.80 -7.02
N ALA A 71 -9.96 9.01 -6.06
CA ALA A 71 -10.64 9.51 -4.88
C ALA A 71 -10.53 8.52 -3.73
N VAL A 72 -10.70 9.03 -2.51
CA VAL A 72 -10.95 8.24 -1.32
C VAL A 72 -12.25 8.76 -0.73
N GLY A 73 -13.21 7.87 -0.47
CA GLY A 73 -14.51 8.24 0.09
C GLY A 73 -14.38 8.73 1.52
N GLU A 74 -13.87 7.87 2.39
CA GLU A 74 -13.59 8.19 3.79
C GLU A 74 -12.24 7.60 4.19
N ALA A 75 -11.51 8.32 5.04
CA ALA A 75 -10.32 7.80 5.67
C ALA A 75 -10.18 8.38 7.08
N THR A 76 -10.14 7.48 8.06
CA THR A 76 -10.15 7.81 9.48
C THR A 76 -8.85 7.34 10.12
N ALA A 77 -8.16 8.24 10.80
CA ALA A 77 -7.02 7.90 11.64
C ALA A 77 -7.49 7.77 13.09
N HIS A 78 -7.25 6.61 13.71
CA HIS A 78 -7.69 6.34 15.08
C HIS A 78 -6.64 6.79 16.11
N ARG A 79 -5.35 6.63 15.78
CA ARG A 79 -4.25 7.11 16.63
C ARG A 79 -2.98 7.41 15.84
N PRO A 80 -2.05 8.20 16.39
CA PRO A 80 -0.75 8.42 15.77
C PRO A 80 0.07 7.12 15.71
N VAL A 81 0.78 6.91 14.60
CA VAL A 81 1.78 5.84 14.44
C VAL A 81 3.16 6.39 14.80
N ARG A 82 3.90 5.68 15.65
CA ARG A 82 5.18 6.08 16.22
C ARG A 82 6.37 5.40 15.52
N PRO A 83 7.57 6.01 15.57
CA PRO A 83 8.76 5.38 15.00
C PRO A 83 9.03 3.99 15.56
N GLY A 84 9.31 3.04 14.66
CA GLY A 84 9.60 1.65 15.02
C GLY A 84 8.39 0.73 14.97
N GLU A 85 7.17 1.27 14.90
CA GLU A 85 5.97 0.47 14.70
C GLU A 85 5.95 -0.15 13.29
N VAL A 86 5.37 -1.35 13.18
CA VAL A 86 5.18 -2.05 11.92
C VAL A 86 3.74 -1.89 11.49
N LEU A 87 3.52 -1.21 10.37
CA LEU A 87 2.20 -1.10 9.77
C LEU A 87 1.91 -2.39 9.01
N ARG A 88 0.74 -2.97 9.28
CA ARG A 88 0.17 -4.07 8.51
C ARG A 88 -1.05 -3.56 7.77
N MET A 89 -0.90 -3.38 6.46
CA MET A 89 -1.95 -2.90 5.56
C MET A 89 -2.73 -4.09 5.00
N HIS A 90 -4.05 -4.03 5.12
CA HIS A 90 -4.97 -4.99 4.51
C HIS A 90 -5.91 -4.24 3.58
N ALA A 91 -6.01 -4.66 2.32
CA ALA A 91 -6.92 -4.05 1.34
C ALA A 91 -7.75 -5.13 0.64
N THR A 92 -9.02 -4.83 0.40
CA THR A 92 -10.02 -5.71 -0.23
C THR A 92 -10.58 -5.05 -1.48
N VAL A 93 -10.87 -5.84 -2.51
CA VAL A 93 -11.55 -5.38 -3.72
C VAL A 93 -13.04 -5.45 -3.51
N GLU A 94 -13.72 -4.31 -3.60
CA GLU A 94 -15.19 -4.25 -3.64
C GLU A 94 -15.70 -4.45 -5.08
N SER A 95 -15.02 -3.84 -6.06
CA SER A 95 -15.28 -4.09 -7.48
C SER A 95 -14.05 -3.79 -8.35
N MET A 96 -13.91 -4.49 -9.47
CA MET A 96 -12.79 -4.31 -10.39
C MET A 96 -13.17 -4.64 -11.84
N THR A 97 -13.05 -3.65 -12.73
CA THR A 97 -13.17 -3.79 -14.19
C THR A 97 -11.79 -3.72 -14.85
N GLU A 98 -11.72 -3.49 -16.16
CA GLU A 98 -10.44 -3.22 -16.84
C GLU A 98 -10.00 -1.75 -16.69
N GLU A 99 -10.93 -0.85 -16.38
CA GLU A 99 -10.74 0.60 -16.35
C GLU A 99 -10.69 1.19 -14.94
N ALA A 100 -11.34 0.54 -13.97
CA ALA A 100 -11.43 1.04 -12.60
C ALA A 100 -11.44 -0.08 -11.55
N ALA A 101 -11.03 0.28 -10.34
CA ALA A 101 -11.18 -0.56 -9.16
C ALA A 101 -11.68 0.29 -7.97
N LEU A 102 -12.55 -0.30 -7.17
CA LEU A 102 -13.01 0.22 -5.89
C LEU A 102 -12.52 -0.72 -4.80
N LEU A 103 -11.84 -0.18 -3.79
CA LEU A 103 -11.26 -0.94 -2.70
C LEU A 103 -11.56 -0.29 -1.35
N ASP A 104 -11.56 -1.12 -0.33
CA ASP A 104 -11.54 -0.72 1.07
C ASP A 104 -10.28 -1.25 1.75
N GLY A 105 -9.92 -0.71 2.91
CA GLY A 105 -8.79 -1.25 3.64
C GLY A 105 -8.53 -0.65 5.02
N THR A 106 -7.67 -1.34 5.75
CA THR A 106 -7.27 -1.00 7.12
C THR A 106 -5.76 -1.08 7.27
N VAL A 107 -5.22 -0.28 8.18
CA VAL A 107 -3.83 -0.33 8.63
C VAL A 107 -3.84 -0.64 10.11
N THR A 108 -3.13 -1.68 10.50
CA THR A 108 -3.03 -2.10 11.91
C THR A 108 -1.59 -2.05 12.40
N VAL A 109 -1.41 -1.85 13.70
CA VAL A 109 -0.15 -2.03 14.42
C VAL A 109 -0.42 -2.95 15.61
N ASP A 110 0.31 -4.06 15.71
CA ASP A 110 0.10 -5.08 16.75
C ASP A 110 -1.37 -5.52 16.92
N GLY A 111 -2.13 -5.53 15.81
CA GLY A 111 -3.54 -5.91 15.76
C GLY A 111 -4.52 -4.78 16.09
N GLU A 112 -4.05 -3.61 16.50
CA GLU A 112 -4.88 -2.42 16.73
C GLU A 112 -5.06 -1.63 15.43
N ASN A 113 -6.29 -1.23 15.09
CA ASN A 113 -6.56 -0.41 13.91
C ASN A 113 -6.07 1.03 14.13
N VAL A 114 -5.17 1.50 13.27
CA VAL A 114 -4.61 2.86 13.32
C VAL A 114 -5.15 3.76 12.20
N LEU A 115 -5.55 3.16 11.08
CA LEU A 115 -6.19 3.86 9.97
C LEU A 115 -7.16 2.92 9.25
N GLU A 116 -8.34 3.41 8.92
CA GLU A 116 -9.25 2.76 7.98
C GLU A 116 -9.57 3.69 6.83
N ALA A 117 -9.79 3.13 5.64
CA ALA A 117 -10.20 3.87 4.46
C ALA A 117 -11.22 3.07 3.65
N SER A 118 -12.25 3.76 3.17
CA SER A 118 -13.30 3.18 2.34
C SER A 118 -13.51 3.99 1.07
N GLY A 119 -13.97 3.31 0.03
CA GLY A 119 -14.21 3.91 -1.27
C GLY A 119 -12.93 4.44 -1.92
N ILE A 120 -11.83 3.68 -1.82
CA ILE A 120 -10.58 3.96 -2.55
C ILE A 120 -10.84 3.66 -4.02
N LEU A 121 -11.13 4.71 -4.79
CA LEU A 121 -11.42 4.63 -6.22
C LEU A 121 -10.15 4.87 -7.02
N CYS A 122 -9.82 3.92 -7.89
CA CYS A 122 -8.65 3.97 -8.76
C CYS A 122 -9.04 3.83 -10.23
N ALA A 123 -8.40 4.61 -11.10
CA ALA A 123 -8.31 4.29 -12.52
C ALA A 123 -7.26 3.20 -12.73
N LEU A 124 -7.52 2.28 -13.64
CA LEU A 124 -6.57 1.26 -14.05
C LEU A 124 -5.94 1.69 -15.38
N ILE A 125 -4.61 1.81 -15.36
CA ILE A 125 -3.83 2.24 -16.53
C ILE A 125 -2.73 1.24 -16.82
N ASP A 126 -2.28 1.20 -18.07
CA ASP A 126 -1.20 0.31 -18.48
C ASP A 126 0.05 0.59 -17.66
N ALA A 127 0.52 -0.43 -16.93
CA ALA A 127 1.65 -0.30 -16.02
C ALA A 127 2.95 0.05 -16.75
N GLU A 128 3.11 -0.41 -18.00
CA GLU A 128 4.29 -0.13 -18.84
C GLU A 128 4.42 1.35 -19.20
N ARG A 129 3.33 2.13 -19.11
CA ARG A 129 3.37 3.59 -19.29
C ARG A 129 3.97 4.32 -18.10
N LEU A 130 4.03 3.66 -16.94
CA LEU A 130 4.46 4.25 -15.67
C LEU A 130 5.87 3.82 -15.27
N ASP A 131 6.20 2.54 -15.46
CA ASP A 131 7.48 1.96 -15.02
C ASP A 131 7.96 0.87 -15.98
N ASP A 132 9.27 0.62 -15.97
CA ASP A 132 9.87 -0.51 -16.69
C ASP A 132 9.23 -1.84 -16.23
N PRO A 133 8.66 -2.65 -17.15
CA PRO A 133 8.06 -3.93 -16.82
C PRO A 133 9.03 -4.89 -16.14
N ALA A 134 10.32 -4.87 -16.50
CA ALA A 134 11.31 -5.72 -15.87
C ALA A 134 11.60 -5.28 -14.42
N ALA A 135 11.71 -3.97 -14.17
CA ALA A 135 11.83 -3.41 -12.82
C ALA A 135 10.62 -3.74 -11.93
N THR A 136 9.42 -3.65 -12.50
CA THR A 136 8.17 -4.00 -11.83
C THR A 136 8.17 -5.46 -11.37
N ARG A 137 8.50 -6.40 -12.26
CA ARG A 137 8.58 -7.83 -11.91
C ARG A 137 9.65 -8.13 -10.87
N ARG A 138 10.81 -7.48 -10.95
CA ARG A 138 11.87 -7.61 -9.92
C ARG A 138 11.37 -7.15 -8.56
N MET A 139 10.66 -6.03 -8.50
CA MET A 139 10.09 -5.52 -7.26
C MET A 139 9.01 -6.47 -6.71
N ALA A 140 8.11 -6.98 -7.54
CA ALA A 140 7.12 -7.97 -7.13
C ALA A 140 7.78 -9.19 -6.47
N HIS A 141 8.81 -9.75 -7.12
CA HIS A 141 9.58 -10.87 -6.60
C HIS A 141 10.20 -10.55 -5.23
N GLN A 142 10.82 -9.38 -5.07
CA GLN A 142 11.42 -8.94 -3.80
C GLN A 142 10.37 -8.80 -2.69
N LEU A 143 9.23 -8.16 -2.98
CA LEU A 143 8.15 -7.96 -2.02
C LEU A 143 7.50 -9.27 -1.59
N GLN A 144 7.42 -10.26 -2.47
CA GLN A 144 6.94 -11.62 -2.15
C GLN A 144 8.01 -12.45 -1.42
N GLY A 145 9.24 -11.94 -1.30
CA GLY A 145 10.34 -12.57 -0.59
C GLY A 145 11.25 -13.46 -1.40
N GLY A 146 11.15 -13.39 -2.71
CA GLY A 146 12.16 -13.94 -3.58
C GLY A 146 13.51 -13.27 -3.33
N GLY A 147 14.58 -14.07 -3.43
CA GLY A 147 15.95 -13.58 -3.32
C GLY A 147 16.34 -12.60 -4.45
N PRO A 148 17.62 -12.20 -4.54
CA PRO A 148 18.09 -11.43 -5.69
C PRO A 148 17.75 -12.16 -6.99
N VAL A 149 17.10 -11.46 -7.92
CA VAL A 149 16.92 -11.96 -9.28
C VAL A 149 18.30 -11.90 -9.95
N ALA A 150 18.82 -13.06 -10.35
CA ALA A 150 20.13 -13.19 -11.01
C ALA A 150 20.16 -12.52 -12.38
#